data_AF-A0A0R2TYV3-F1
#
_entry.id   AF-A0A0R2TYV3-F1
#
_cell.length_a   1.000
_cell.length_b   1.000
_cell.length_c   1.000
_cell.angle_alpha   90.00
_cell.angle_beta   90.00
_cell.angle_gamma   90.00
#
_symmetry.space_group_name_H-M   'P 1'
#
loop_
_entity.id
_entity.type
_entity.pdbx_description
1 polymer ?
#
loop_
_entity_poly.entity_id
_entity_poly.type
_entity_poly.pdbx_seq_one_letter_code
_entity_poly.pdbx_strand_id
1 'polypeptide(L)'
;MQKFAQINMYILAGFWLAFVVNLVMPFGGSLGTGVLWAGMVFLVLHVIELALVYSKLKAVDRNGTSDIVAVLAFGILYWKPLLKK
;
A
#
# COMPACT_ATOMS: atom_id res chain seq x y z
N MET A 1 9.56 4.22 -16.74
CA MET A 1 8.93 3.42 -15.66
C MET A 1 9.01 4.09 -14.28
N GLN A 2 10.13 4.71 -13.90
CA GLN A 2 10.27 5.35 -12.57
C GLN A 2 9.24 6.46 -12.31
N LYS A 3 9.01 7.36 -13.27
CA LYS A 3 7.99 8.42 -13.12
C LYS A 3 6.57 7.90 -12.90
N PHE A 4 6.19 6.81 -13.59
CA PHE A 4 4.87 6.18 -13.45
C PHE A 4 4.69 5.58 -12.05
N ALA A 5 5.67 4.80 -11.57
CA ALA A 5 5.62 4.22 -10.23
C ALA A 5 5.59 5.31 -9.14
N GLN A 6 6.39 6.37 -9.31
CA GLN A 6 6.45 7.48 -8.38
C GLN A 6 5.13 8.27 -8.32
N ILE A 7 4.51 8.56 -9.47
CA ILE A 7 3.19 9.22 -9.52
C ILE A 7 2.13 8.36 -8.80
N ASN A 8 2.11 7.06 -9.07
CA ASN A 8 1.14 6.16 -8.43
C ASN A 8 1.38 6.03 -6.92
N MET A 9 2.63 6.08 -6.46
CA MET A 9 2.93 6.13 -5.03
C MET A 9 2.37 7.40 -4.38
N TYR A 10 2.47 8.57 -5.02
CA TYR A 10 1.88 9.79 -4.49
C TYR A 10 0.35 9.74 -4.47
N ILE A 11 -0.28 9.22 -5.52
CA ILE A 11 -1.74 9.02 -5.55
C ILE A 11 -2.17 8.08 -4.43
N LEU A 12 -1.47 6.96 -4.25
CA LEU A 12 -1.78 5.98 -3.22
C LEU A 12 -1.54 6.51 -1.80
N ALA A 13 -0.50 7.32 -1.60
CA ALA A 13 -0.28 8.03 -0.34
C ALA A 13 -1.43 9.01 -0.04
N GLY A 14 -1.87 9.78 -1.04
CA GLY A 14 -3.04 10.65 -0.92
C GLY A 14 -4.33 9.88 -0.62
N PHE A 15 -4.50 8.71 -1.24
CA PHE A 15 -5.61 7.80 -0.95
C PHE A 15 -5.57 7.28 0.49
N TRP A 16 -4.41 6.83 0.99
CA TRP A 16 -4.28 6.39 2.39
C TRP A 16 -4.57 7.50 3.37
N LEU A 17 -4.15 8.74 3.07
CA LEU A 17 -4.53 9.90 3.87
C LEU A 17 -6.04 10.09 3.89
N ALA A 18 -6.70 10.05 2.73
CA ALA A 18 -8.16 10.15 2.65
C ALA A 18 -8.87 9.01 3.40
N PHE A 19 -8.34 7.79 3.33
CA PHE A 19 -8.86 6.64 4.07
C PHE A 19 -8.75 6.83 5.58
N VAL A 20 -7.59 7.24 6.10
CA VAL A 20 -7.40 7.52 7.53
C VAL A 20 -8.30 8.66 7.99
N VAL A 21 -8.39 9.75 7.20
CA VAL A 21 -9.30 10.85 7.51
C VAL A 21 -10.75 10.35 7.57
N ASN A 22 -11.18 9.53 6.61
CA ASN A 22 -12.52 8.96 6.58
C ASN A 22 -12.82 8.01 7.77
N LEU A 23 -11.81 7.43 8.41
CA LEU A 23 -12.00 6.64 9.64
C LEU A 23 -12.26 7.52 10.87
N VAL A 24 -11.60 8.68 10.97
CA VAL A 24 -11.69 9.58 12.13
C VAL A 24 -12.81 10.61 11.96
N MET A 25 -13.01 11.06 10.73
CA MET A 25 -14.03 12.02 10.30
C MET A 25 -14.69 11.48 9.02
N PRO A 26 -15.72 10.62 9.15
CA PRO A 26 -16.35 9.98 8.01
C PRO A 26 -16.89 10.99 7.00
N PHE A 27 -16.54 10.79 5.73
CA PHE A 27 -17.10 11.55 4.63
C PHE A 27 -18.58 11.21 4.47
N GLY A 28 -19.39 12.20 4.09
CA GLY A 28 -20.83 12.01 3.91
C GLY A 28 -21.19 11.12 2.73
N GLY A 29 -22.29 10.39 2.87
CA GLY A 29 -22.94 9.66 1.77
C GLY A 29 -22.13 8.49 1.21
N SER A 30 -22.30 8.23 -0.09
CA SER A 30 -21.66 7.11 -0.79
C SER A 30 -20.14 7.25 -0.89
N LEU A 31 -19.60 8.48 -0.79
CA LEU A 31 -18.16 8.72 -0.84
C LEU A 31 -17.45 8.09 0.35
N GLY A 32 -17.95 8.29 1.58
CA GLY A 32 -17.33 7.73 2.77
C GLY A 32 -17.37 6.20 2.79
N THR A 33 -18.50 5.61 2.41
CA THR A 33 -18.64 4.16 2.23
C THR A 33 -17.69 3.62 1.15
N GLY A 34 -17.57 4.33 0.03
CA GLY A 34 -16.68 3.96 -1.07
C GLY A 34 -15.21 3.99 -0.67
N VAL A 35 -14.76 5.06 0.00
CA VAL A 35 -13.39 5.20 0.51
C VAL A 35 -13.07 4.10 1.52
N LEU A 36 -13.99 3.83 2.45
CA LEU A 36 -13.82 2.77 3.45
C LEU A 36 -13.64 1.39 2.80
N TRP A 37 -14.57 0.99 1.92
CA TRP A 37 -14.51 -0.31 1.26
C TRP A 37 -13.29 -0.45 0.35
N ALA A 38 -12.97 0.59 -0.43
CA ALA A 38 -11.76 0.59 -1.25
C ALA A 38 -10.52 0.40 -0.39
N GLY A 39 -10.38 1.14 0.72
CA GLY A 39 -9.21 1.06 1.58
C GLY A 39 -9.06 -0.32 2.24
N MET A 40 -10.16 -0.92 2.68
CA MET A 40 -10.16 -2.29 3.20
C MET A 40 -9.72 -3.30 2.14
N VAL A 41 -10.23 -3.20 0.91
CA VAL A 41 -9.83 -4.07 -0.21
C VAL A 41 -8.34 -3.91 -0.51
N PHE A 42 -7.84 -2.68 -0.64
CA PHE A 42 -6.41 -2.42 -0.87
C PHE A 42 -5.54 -2.97 0.26
N LEU A 43 -5.96 -2.81 1.52
CA LEU A 43 -5.23 -3.33 2.66
C LEU A 43 -5.13 -4.86 2.63
N VAL A 44 -6.24 -5.56 2.35
CA VAL A 44 -6.26 -7.02 2.22
C VAL A 44 -5.35 -7.48 1.08
N LEU A 45 -5.41 -6.80 -0.08
CA LEU A 45 -4.55 -7.10 -1.21
C LEU A 45 -3.06 -6.95 -0.84
N HIS A 46 -2.67 -5.87 -0.16
CA HIS A 46 -1.28 -5.68 0.24
C HIS A 46 -0.82 -6.66 1.33
N VAL A 47 -1.72 -7.10 2.22
CA VAL A 47 -1.41 -8.18 3.18
C VAL A 47 -1.15 -9.49 2.44
N ILE A 48 -1.96 -9.83 1.43
CA ILE A 48 -1.72 -11.01 0.59
C ILE A 48 -0.38 -10.87 -0.14
N GLU A 49 -0.11 -9.72 -0.75
CA GLU A 49 1.18 -9.48 -1.42
C GLU A 49 2.35 -9.66 -0.46
N LEU A 50 2.28 -9.08 0.74
CA LEU A 50 3.31 -9.21 1.77
C LEU A 50 3.52 -10.69 2.12
N ALA A 51 2.45 -11.45 2.37
CA ALA A 51 2.55 -12.87 2.70
C ALA A 51 3.25 -13.67 1.59
N LEU A 52 2.98 -13.36 0.32
CA LEU A 52 3.58 -14.03 -0.83
C LEU A 52 5.05 -13.64 -1.06
N VAL A 53 5.44 -12.42 -0.72
CA VAL A 53 6.76 -11.86 -1.05
C VAL A 53 7.72 -11.78 0.15
N TYR A 54 7.25 -11.98 1.38
CA TYR A 54 8.03 -11.82 2.60
C TYR A 54 9.31 -12.66 2.61
N SER A 55 9.23 -13.93 2.18
CA SER A 55 10.41 -14.81 2.09
C SER A 55 11.47 -14.29 1.13
N LYS A 56 11.05 -13.69 0.00
CA LYS A 56 11.95 -13.10 -1.00
C LYS A 56 12.59 -11.82 -0.49
N LEU A 57 11.82 -10.97 0.21
CA LEU A 57 12.33 -9.77 0.84
C LEU A 57 13.34 -10.09 1.95
N LYS A 58 13.05 -11.10 2.77
CA LYS A 58 14.00 -11.60 3.78
C LYS A 58 15.31 -12.10 3.17
N ALA A 59 15.26 -12.75 2.00
CA ALA A 59 16.46 -13.24 1.33
C ALA A 59 17.39 -12.13 0.82
N VAL A 60 16.91 -10.90 0.70
CA VAL A 60 17.69 -9.71 0.31
C VAL A 60 17.86 -8.71 1.46
N ASP A 61 17.65 -9.15 2.71
CA ASP A 61 17.76 -8.33 3.93
C ASP A 61 16.83 -7.09 3.95
N ARG A 62 15.64 -7.21 3.34
CA ARG A 62 14.60 -6.17 3.27
C ARG A 62 13.34 -6.57 4.05
N ASN A 63 13.50 -7.09 5.26
CA ASN A 63 12.40 -7.55 6.13
C ASN A 63 12.21 -6.71 7.40
N GLY A 64 12.76 -5.49 7.44
CA GLY A 64 12.57 -4.59 8.57
C GLY A 64 11.12 -4.10 8.69
N THR A 65 10.76 -3.55 9.85
CA THR A 65 9.42 -2.97 10.08
C THR A 65 9.07 -1.90 9.03
N SER A 66 10.05 -1.09 8.63
CA SER A 66 9.87 -0.09 7.56
C SER A 66 9.52 -0.72 6.21
N ASP A 67 10.12 -1.86 5.86
CA ASP A 67 9.82 -2.57 4.62
C ASP A 67 8.41 -3.18 4.66
N ILE A 68 8.03 -3.77 5.79
CA ILE A 68 6.69 -4.31 6.00
C ILE A 68 5.65 -3.21 5.83
N VAL A 69 5.84 -2.07 6.51
CA VAL A 69 4.93 -0.91 6.39
C VAL A 69 4.89 -0.39 4.95
N ALA A 70 6.04 -0.32 4.28
CA ALA A 70 6.08 0.16 2.90
C ALA A 70 5.40 -0.80 1.91
N VAL A 71 5.45 -2.12 2.13
CA VAL A 71 4.66 -3.10 1.35
C VAL A 71 3.17 -2.94 1.65
N LEU A 72 2.77 -2.72 2.90
CA LEU A 72 1.37 -2.49 3.24
C LEU A 72 0.83 -1.17 2.69
N ALA A 73 1.68 -0.15 2.54
CA ALA A 73 1.30 1.14 1.97
C ALA A 73 1.32 1.14 0.43
N PHE A 74 2.31 0.50 -0.19
CA PHE A 74 2.58 0.67 -1.62
C PHE A 74 2.59 -0.63 -2.43
N GLY A 75 2.47 -1.78 -1.78
CA GLY A 75 2.39 -3.09 -2.41
C GLY A 75 3.50 -3.33 -3.44
N ILE A 76 3.10 -3.81 -4.61
CA ILE A 76 3.95 -4.09 -5.77
C ILE A 76 4.79 -2.90 -6.23
N LEU A 77 4.35 -1.67 -5.98
CA LEU A 77 5.14 -0.49 -6.34
C LEU A 77 6.41 -0.38 -5.49
N TYR A 78 6.43 -0.96 -4.29
CA TYR A 78 7.58 -0.97 -3.39
C TYR A 78 8.43 -2.22 -3.51
N TRP A 79 7.85 -3.42 -3.38
CA TRP A 79 8.67 -4.64 -3.30
C TRP A 79 9.26 -5.05 -4.65
N LYS A 80 8.58 -4.78 -5.77
CA LYS A 80 9.04 -5.24 -7.10
C LYS A 80 10.36 -4.62 -7.52
N PRO A 81 10.61 -3.30 -7.36
CA PRO A 81 11.92 -2.72 -7.59
C PRO A 81 13.03 -3.32 -6.72
N LEU A 82 12.75 -3.68 -5.46
CA LEU A 82 13.75 -4.24 -4.54
C LEU A 82 14.20 -5.65 -4.94
N LEU A 83 13.31 -6.41 -5.60
CA LEU A 83 13.59 -7.76 -6.07
C LEU A 83 14.03 -7.83 -7.53
N LYS A 84 14.01 -6.69 -8.25
CA LYS A 84 14.60 -6.60 -9.58
C LYS A 84 16.10 -6.38 -9.43
N LYS A 85 16.87 -7.36 -9.91
CA LYS A 85 18.29 -7.16 -10.22
C LYS A 85 18.44 -6.19 -11.38
#